data_AF-A0A1Q8QC60-F1
#
_entry.id   AF-A0A1Q8QC60-F1
#
_cell.length_a   1.000
_cell.length_b   1.000
_cell.length_c   1.000
_cell.angle_alpha   90.00
_cell.angle_beta   90.00
_cell.angle_gamma   90.00
#
_symmetry.space_group_name_H-M   'P 1'
#
loop_
_entity.id
_entity.type
_entity.pdbx_description
1 polymer ?
#
loop_
_entity_poly.entity_id
_entity_poly.type
_entity_poly.pdbx_seq_one_letter_code
_entity_poly.pdbx_strand_id
1 'polypeptide(L)'
;MDMVRSGPKPIKEVAHTLGKPYSTLMRELDPEDRRAKLGVETLLPLMQACNSTVPLRCLAEAMDHRLVSNKDIKPDKPTFHEELLDTYQALVDYHRAMLEGLPVEVVGARREVLIRQLKEDFAFYVSRGGAAEAGTPRPGPAQALVGP
;
A
#
# COMPACT_ATOMS: atom_id res chain seq x y z
N MET A 1 0.54 7.88 20.92
CA MET A 1 0.12 6.79 21.81
C MET A 1 -0.98 5.91 21.22
N ASP A 2 -1.98 6.48 20.54
CA ASP A 2 -3.30 5.87 20.38
C ASP A 2 -3.32 4.56 19.59
N MET A 3 -2.49 4.44 18.55
CA MET A 3 -2.25 3.20 17.79
C MET A 3 -2.04 1.96 18.68
N VAL A 4 -1.33 2.12 19.80
CA VAL A 4 -0.98 1.01 20.71
C VAL A 4 -2.09 0.77 21.75
N ARG A 5 -2.96 1.76 21.97
CA ARG A 5 -4.15 1.66 22.85
C ARG A 5 -5.37 1.12 22.12
N SER A 6 -5.51 1.42 20.82
CA SER A 6 -6.57 0.94 19.94
C SER A 6 -6.16 -0.27 19.08
N GLY A 7 -5.00 -0.86 19.34
CA GLY A 7 -4.49 -2.03 18.62
C GLY A 7 -5.28 -3.31 18.98
N PRO A 8 -5.20 -4.36 18.13
CA PRO A 8 -5.92 -5.62 18.37
C PRO A 8 -5.36 -6.46 19.53
N LYS A 9 -4.18 -6.09 20.06
CA LYS A 9 -3.48 -6.79 21.16
C LYS A 9 -3.39 -5.91 22.40
N PRO A 10 -3.57 -6.45 23.62
CA PRO A 10 -3.26 -5.74 24.85
C PRO A 10 -1.80 -5.27 24.88
N ILE A 11 -1.55 -4.04 25.31
CA ILE A 11 -0.20 -3.42 25.32
C ILE A 11 0.87 -4.22 26.10
N LYS A 12 0.47 -5.06 27.07
CA LYS A 12 1.39 -6.00 27.75
C LYS A 12 1.87 -7.14 26.84
N GLU A 13 1.00 -7.63 25.96
CA GLU A 13 1.34 -8.64 24.95
C GLU A 13 2.20 -8.02 23.84
N VAL A 14 1.94 -6.76 23.47
CA VAL A 14 2.81 -5.99 22.57
C VAL A 14 4.21 -5.84 23.17
N ALA A 15 4.33 -5.47 24.44
CA ALA A 15 5.63 -5.38 25.13
C ALA A 15 6.38 -6.73 25.17
N HIS A 16 5.67 -7.83 25.48
CA HIS A 16 6.23 -9.19 25.41
C HIS A 16 6.69 -9.56 23.98
N THR A 17 5.88 -9.25 22.97
CA THR A 17 6.22 -9.47 21.54
C THR A 17 7.48 -8.72 21.12
N LEU A 18 7.71 -7.54 21.70
CA LEU A 18 8.88 -6.69 21.47
C LEU A 18 10.10 -7.09 22.33
N GLY A 19 9.97 -8.07 23.23
CA GLY A 19 11.01 -8.43 24.20
C GLY A 19 11.33 -7.33 25.23
N LYS A 20 10.49 -6.30 25.36
CA LYS A 20 10.75 -5.13 26.22
C LYS A 20 9.93 -5.14 27.51
N PRO A 21 10.47 -4.66 28.64
CA PRO A 21 9.68 -4.38 29.84
C PRO A 21 8.55 -3.38 29.52
N TYR A 22 7.34 -3.65 30.00
CA TYR A 22 6.17 -2.80 29.78
C TYR A 22 6.40 -1.34 30.20
N SER A 23 7.07 -1.10 31.32
CA SER A 23 7.41 0.25 31.80
C SER A 23 8.41 0.98 30.89
N THR A 24 9.37 0.25 30.29
CA THR A 24 10.30 0.82 29.30
C THR A 24 9.55 1.20 28.02
N LEU A 25 8.75 0.30 27.45
CA LEU A 25 7.97 0.57 26.25
C LEU A 25 6.99 1.75 26.46
N MET A 26 6.33 1.81 27.63
CA MET A 26 5.43 2.92 27.95
C MET A 26 6.12 4.29 27.95
N ARG A 27 7.40 4.36 28.35
CA ARG A 27 8.21 5.59 28.29
C ARG A 27 8.72 5.88 26.89
N GLU A 28 9.18 4.86 26.15
CA GLU A 28 9.62 5.00 24.75
C GLU A 28 8.51 5.49 23.79
N LEU A 29 7.24 5.24 24.14
CA LEU A 29 6.05 5.68 23.40
C LEU A 29 5.44 7.01 23.91
N ASP A 30 5.97 7.57 25.00
CA ASP A 30 5.47 8.80 25.62
C ASP A 30 6.09 10.03 24.93
N PRO A 31 5.31 10.89 24.26
CA PRO A 31 5.85 12.08 23.59
C PRO A 31 6.49 13.09 24.57
N GLU A 32 6.14 13.04 25.86
CA GLU A 32 6.65 13.98 26.86
C GLU A 32 7.98 13.54 27.50
N ASP A 33 8.26 12.23 27.62
CA ASP A 33 9.55 11.76 28.17
C ASP A 33 10.65 11.69 27.11
N ARG A 34 11.08 12.88 26.66
CA ARG A 34 12.17 13.12 25.67
C ARG A 34 13.53 12.45 25.98
N ARG A 35 13.66 11.77 27.14
CA ARG A 35 14.84 10.99 27.54
C ARG A 35 14.75 9.51 27.15
N ALA A 36 13.53 8.98 26.97
CA ALA A 36 13.32 7.69 26.35
C ALA A 36 13.28 7.84 24.82
N LYS A 37 13.64 6.78 24.09
CA LYS A 37 13.61 6.74 22.62
C LYS A 37 13.22 5.36 22.15
N LEU A 38 12.16 5.28 21.34
CA LEU A 38 11.85 4.07 20.57
C LEU A 38 12.96 3.87 19.52
N GLY A 39 13.63 2.72 19.56
CA GLY A 39 14.64 2.37 18.55
C GLY A 39 13.99 2.02 17.19
N VAL A 40 14.71 2.27 16.10
CA VAL A 40 14.20 2.08 14.73
C VAL A 40 13.93 0.61 14.44
N GLU A 41 14.77 -0.28 14.98
CA GLU A 41 14.60 -1.74 14.95
C GLU A 41 13.33 -2.21 15.70
N THR A 42 12.88 -1.46 16.72
CA THR A 42 11.64 -1.74 17.46
C THR A 42 10.39 -1.33 16.65
N LEU A 43 10.51 -0.42 15.68
CA LEU A 43 9.38 0.21 15.00
C LEU A 43 8.56 -0.75 14.10
N LEU A 44 9.22 -1.57 13.29
CA LEU A 44 8.52 -2.54 12.41
C LEU A 44 7.79 -3.64 13.22
N PRO A 45 8.42 -4.30 14.21
CA PRO A 45 7.73 -5.23 15.09
C PRO A 45 6.55 -4.59 15.85
N LEU A 46 6.64 -3.32 16.25
CA LEU A 46 5.54 -2.58 16.88
C LEU A 46 4.37 -2.38 15.90
N MET A 47 4.65 -1.94 14.66
CA MET A 47 3.62 -1.80 13.61
C MET A 47 2.93 -3.13 13.30
N GLN A 48 3.68 -4.24 13.27
CA GLN A 48 3.14 -5.60 13.09
C GLN A 48 2.27 -6.03 14.27
N ALA A 49 2.74 -5.86 15.51
CA ALA A 49 2.00 -6.22 16.72
C ALA A 49 0.70 -5.42 16.91
N CYS A 50 0.69 -4.15 16.48
CA CYS A 50 -0.51 -3.30 16.46
C CYS A 50 -1.34 -3.40 15.16
N ASN A 51 -0.91 -4.22 14.18
CA ASN A 51 -1.50 -4.33 12.84
C ASN A 51 -1.78 -2.96 12.18
N SER A 52 -0.80 -2.05 12.22
CA SER A 52 -0.99 -0.64 11.84
C SER A 52 0.23 -0.03 11.15
N THR A 53 -0.01 0.63 10.01
CA THR A 53 1.01 1.33 9.20
C THR A 53 1.09 2.83 9.50
N VAL A 54 0.40 3.33 10.53
CA VAL A 54 0.35 4.76 10.88
C VAL A 54 1.75 5.40 11.02
N PRO A 55 2.74 4.81 11.72
CA PRO A 55 4.06 5.42 11.86
C PRO A 55 4.81 5.52 10.53
N LEU A 56 4.70 4.51 9.67
CA LEU A 56 5.30 4.51 8.33
C LEU A 56 4.67 5.58 7.43
N ARG A 57 3.36 5.84 7.56
CA ARG A 57 2.70 6.94 6.85
C ARG A 57 3.22 8.30 7.36
N CYS A 58 3.30 8.50 8.68
CA CYS A 58 3.79 9.76 9.24
C CYS A 58 5.28 10.03 8.92
N LEU A 59 6.10 8.99 8.79
CA LEU A 59 7.47 9.12 8.28
C LEU A 59 7.51 9.55 6.81
N ALA A 60 6.63 9.02 5.95
CA ALA A 60 6.52 9.45 4.56
C ALA A 60 6.02 10.91 4.46
N GLU A 61 4.95 11.25 5.20
CA GLU A 61 4.38 12.60 5.28
C GLU A 61 5.43 13.63 5.75
N ALA A 62 6.26 13.30 6.74
CA ALA A 62 7.34 14.15 7.25
C ALA A 62 8.55 14.28 6.30
N MET A 63 8.54 13.61 5.14
CA MET A 63 9.55 13.69 4.10
C MET A 63 8.96 14.10 2.73
N ASP A 64 7.72 14.63 2.70
CA ASP A 64 6.97 14.96 1.47
C ASP A 64 6.73 13.76 0.51
N HIS A 65 6.73 12.53 1.05
CA HIS A 65 6.52 11.28 0.33
C HIS A 65 5.13 10.68 0.57
N ARG A 66 4.61 9.90 -0.39
CA ARG A 66 3.34 9.17 -0.28
C ARG A 66 3.57 7.68 -0.03
N LEU A 67 3.04 7.16 1.07
CA LEU A 67 2.96 5.71 1.30
C LEU A 67 1.85 5.08 0.44
N VAL A 68 2.17 3.96 -0.22
CA VAL A 68 1.23 3.10 -0.97
C VAL A 68 1.35 1.66 -0.44
N SER A 69 0.23 0.93 -0.39
CA SER A 69 0.17 -0.44 0.12
C SER A 69 0.36 -1.45 -1.02
N ASN A 70 1.48 -2.18 -1.05
CA ASN A 70 1.76 -3.21 -2.06
C ASN A 70 0.92 -4.51 -1.91
N LYS A 71 -0.06 -4.55 -1.01
CA LYS A 71 -0.74 -5.79 -0.60
C LYS A 71 -1.53 -6.49 -1.73
N ASP A 72 -2.03 -5.70 -2.67
CA ASP A 72 -2.94 -6.16 -3.74
C ASP A 72 -2.21 -6.31 -5.10
N ILE A 73 -0.87 -6.11 -5.13
CA ILE A 73 -0.12 -5.60 -6.32
C ILE A 73 0.59 -6.88 -6.82
N LYS A 74 0.32 -7.25 -8.07
CA LYS A 74 0.88 -8.38 -8.82
C LYS A 74 1.65 -7.86 -10.06
N PRO A 75 2.93 -8.29 -10.29
CA PRO A 75 3.79 -7.84 -11.42
C PRO A 75 4.45 -8.92 -12.32
N ASP A 76 4.62 -8.65 -13.62
CA ASP A 76 5.55 -9.35 -14.53
C ASP A 76 7.00 -8.83 -14.43
N LYS A 77 7.19 -7.62 -13.93
CA LYS A 77 8.48 -7.19 -13.38
C LYS A 77 8.79 -7.92 -12.06
N PRO A 78 10.08 -8.05 -11.65
CA PRO A 78 10.44 -8.91 -10.53
C PRO A 78 9.81 -8.51 -9.18
N THR A 79 9.53 -7.22 -8.95
CA THR A 79 8.75 -6.73 -7.79
C THR A 79 7.55 -5.87 -8.22
N PHE A 80 6.56 -5.74 -7.33
CA PHE A 80 5.34 -4.96 -7.63
C PHE A 80 5.73 -3.50 -7.89
N HIS A 81 6.58 -2.95 -7.02
CA HIS A 81 6.95 -1.55 -7.06
C HIS A 81 7.46 -1.06 -8.44
N GLU A 82 8.21 -1.89 -9.17
CA GLU A 82 8.83 -1.55 -10.46
C GLU A 82 7.84 -1.43 -11.63
N GLU A 83 6.61 -1.94 -11.48
CA GLU A 83 5.58 -1.97 -12.53
C GLU A 83 4.63 -0.78 -12.41
N LEU A 84 4.07 -0.56 -11.22
CA LEU A 84 3.24 0.62 -10.97
C LEU A 84 4.00 1.93 -11.22
N LEU A 85 5.32 1.96 -11.02
CA LEU A 85 6.15 3.12 -11.31
C LEU A 85 6.15 3.48 -12.81
N ASP A 86 6.10 2.48 -13.70
CA ASP A 86 5.97 2.72 -15.14
C ASP A 86 4.60 3.29 -15.52
N THR A 87 3.52 2.72 -14.97
CA THR A 87 2.15 3.22 -15.19
C THR A 87 1.96 4.61 -14.58
N TYR A 88 2.49 4.88 -13.38
CA TYR A 88 2.47 6.23 -12.79
C TYR A 88 3.30 7.23 -13.60
N GLN A 89 4.50 6.86 -14.08
CA GLN A 89 5.32 7.76 -14.89
C GLN A 89 4.65 8.05 -16.24
N ALA A 90 4.06 7.05 -16.89
CA ALA A 90 3.31 7.24 -18.14
C ALA A 90 2.09 8.16 -17.95
N LEU A 91 1.40 8.06 -16.81
CA LEU A 91 0.29 8.95 -16.46
C LEU A 91 0.75 10.40 -16.23
N VAL A 92 1.86 10.59 -15.51
CA VAL A 92 2.47 11.91 -15.28
C VAL A 92 2.93 12.54 -16.60
N ASP A 93 3.60 11.78 -17.47
CA ASP A 93 4.07 12.24 -18.79
C ASP A 93 2.89 12.64 -19.70
N TYR A 94 1.79 11.88 -19.68
CA TYR A 94 0.58 12.21 -20.44
C TYR A 94 -0.09 13.50 -19.92
N HIS A 95 -0.26 13.65 -18.60
CA HIS A 95 -0.82 14.87 -18.02
C HIS A 95 0.09 16.09 -18.22
N ARG A 96 1.41 15.93 -18.14
CA ARG A 96 2.37 16.99 -18.45
C ARG A 96 2.26 17.46 -19.89
N ALA A 97 2.20 16.55 -20.86
CA ALA A 97 2.06 16.89 -22.27
C ALA A 97 0.78 17.71 -22.57
N MET A 98 -0.32 17.45 -21.85
CA MET A 98 -1.55 18.25 -21.94
C MET A 98 -1.40 19.64 -21.30
N LEU A 99 -0.76 19.73 -20.12
CA LEU A 99 -0.56 21.00 -19.41
C LEU A 99 0.43 21.94 -20.12
N GLU A 100 1.44 21.37 -20.79
CA GLU A 100 2.43 22.10 -21.60
C GLU A 100 1.90 22.50 -22.99
N GLY A 101 0.68 22.10 -23.35
CA GLY A 101 0.06 22.44 -24.63
C GLY A 101 0.77 21.82 -25.84
N LEU A 102 1.38 20.64 -25.68
CA LEU A 102 2.13 19.98 -26.75
C LEU A 102 1.21 19.55 -27.92
N PRO A 103 1.76 19.37 -29.13
CA PRO A 103 0.97 18.95 -30.30
C PRO A 103 0.16 17.67 -30.05
N VAL A 104 -1.02 17.58 -30.67
CA VAL A 104 -1.99 16.50 -30.42
C VAL A 104 -1.43 15.11 -30.74
N GLU A 105 -0.47 15.03 -31.66
CA GLU A 105 0.28 13.84 -32.02
C GLU A 105 1.18 13.37 -30.86
N VAL A 106 1.83 14.31 -30.16
CA VAL A 106 2.69 14.05 -29.00
C VAL A 106 1.85 13.63 -27.80
N VAL A 107 0.76 14.33 -27.53
CA VAL A 107 -0.21 13.96 -26.47
C VAL A 107 -0.82 12.59 -26.76
N GLY A 108 -1.18 12.30 -28.02
CA GLY A 108 -1.64 10.99 -28.48
C GLY A 108 -0.61 9.89 -28.28
N ALA A 109 0.66 10.12 -28.63
CA ALA A 109 1.73 9.15 -28.40
C ALA A 109 1.92 8.82 -26.91
N ARG A 110 1.85 9.82 -26.02
CA ARG A 110 1.89 9.61 -24.56
C ARG A 110 0.67 8.83 -24.06
N ARG A 111 -0.52 9.08 -24.62
CA ARG A 111 -1.73 8.29 -24.32
C ARG A 111 -1.57 6.82 -24.68
N GLU A 112 -1.01 6.49 -25.84
CA GLU A 112 -0.81 5.08 -26.24
C GLU A 112 0.24 4.37 -25.37
N VAL A 113 1.28 5.07 -24.92
CA VAL A 113 2.22 4.53 -23.93
C VAL A 113 1.52 4.23 -22.60
N LEU A 114 0.70 5.15 -22.10
CA LEU A 114 -0.11 4.94 -20.88
C LEU A 114 -1.09 3.76 -21.05
N ILE A 115 -1.80 3.69 -22.17
CA ILE A 115 -2.71 2.58 -22.50
C ILE A 115 -1.96 1.24 -22.58
N ARG A 116 -0.71 1.24 -23.03
CA ARG A 116 0.14 0.03 -23.07
C ARG A 116 0.53 -0.42 -21.66
N GLN A 117 1.11 0.46 -20.83
CA GLN A 117 1.50 0.09 -19.45
C GLN A 117 0.27 -0.39 -18.65
N LEU A 118 -0.87 0.33 -18.74
CA LEU A 118 -2.13 -0.09 -18.10
C LEU A 118 -2.64 -1.47 -18.53
N LYS A 119 -2.29 -1.95 -19.74
CA LYS A 119 -2.63 -3.30 -20.23
C LYS A 119 -1.64 -4.34 -19.74
N GLU A 120 -0.38 -4.00 -19.60
CA GLU A 120 0.68 -4.87 -19.08
C GLU A 120 0.46 -5.10 -17.58
N ASP A 121 0.37 -4.04 -16.78
CA ASP A 121 -0.10 -4.06 -15.38
C ASP A 121 -1.34 -4.98 -15.24
N PHE A 122 -2.40 -4.71 -15.99
CA PHE A 122 -3.67 -5.44 -15.88
C PHE A 122 -3.56 -6.92 -16.28
N ALA A 123 -2.86 -7.23 -17.38
CA ALA A 123 -2.62 -8.61 -17.80
C ALA A 123 -1.92 -9.39 -16.69
N PHE A 124 -1.01 -8.74 -15.95
CA PHE A 124 -0.36 -9.38 -14.84
C PHE A 124 -1.22 -9.48 -13.56
N TYR A 125 -2.00 -8.45 -13.20
CA TYR A 125 -2.96 -8.54 -12.09
C TYR A 125 -3.84 -9.80 -12.19
N VAL A 126 -4.24 -10.17 -13.42
CA VAL A 126 -4.98 -11.41 -13.73
C VAL A 126 -4.11 -12.67 -13.64
N SER A 127 -2.85 -12.64 -14.07
CA SER A 127 -1.97 -13.82 -14.14
C SER A 127 -1.62 -14.41 -12.76
N ARG A 128 -1.13 -13.61 -11.80
CA ARG A 128 -1.07 -13.99 -10.37
C ARG A 128 -2.45 -13.93 -9.70
N GLY A 129 -3.48 -13.44 -10.39
CA GLY A 129 -4.88 -13.47 -9.97
C GLY A 129 -5.40 -14.90 -9.81
N GLY A 130 -5.44 -15.64 -10.92
CA GLY A 130 -6.07 -16.97 -10.99
C GLY A 130 -5.48 -18.04 -10.04
N ALA A 131 -4.19 -17.91 -9.68
CA ALA A 131 -3.54 -18.84 -8.75
C ALA A 131 -4.13 -18.83 -7.31
N ALA A 132 -4.92 -17.81 -6.94
CA ALA A 132 -5.48 -17.66 -5.60
C ALA A 132 -6.99 -18.00 -5.49
N GLU A 133 -7.76 -17.99 -6.59
CA GLU A 133 -9.22 -18.25 -6.57
C GLU A 133 -9.62 -19.62 -7.15
N ALA A 134 -8.68 -20.57 -7.28
CA ALA A 134 -8.94 -21.97 -7.68
C ALA A 134 -9.68 -22.80 -6.59
N GLY A 135 -10.49 -22.15 -5.73
CA GLY A 135 -10.90 -22.74 -4.45
C GLY A 135 -12.11 -22.12 -3.74
N THR A 136 -13.12 -21.60 -4.45
CA THR A 136 -14.57 -21.61 -4.07
C THR A 136 -15.39 -20.88 -5.16
N PRO A 137 -16.41 -21.50 -5.79
CA PRO A 137 -17.30 -20.78 -6.71
C PRO A 137 -18.18 -19.77 -5.94
N ARG A 138 -18.14 -18.48 -6.31
CA ARG A 138 -19.15 -17.53 -5.84
C ARG A 138 -20.49 -17.84 -6.54
N PRO A 139 -21.61 -17.95 -5.81
CA PRO A 139 -22.91 -18.15 -6.45
C PRO A 139 -23.26 -16.91 -7.28
N GLY A 140 -23.51 -17.11 -8.58
CA GLY A 140 -24.01 -16.04 -9.45
C GLY A 140 -25.42 -15.60 -9.04
N PRO A 141 -25.81 -14.34 -9.30
CA PRO A 141 -27.17 -13.87 -9.03
C PRO A 141 -28.18 -14.71 -9.84
N ALA A 142 -29.25 -15.15 -9.17
CA ALA A 142 -30.22 -16.06 -9.74
C ALA A 142 -30.97 -15.44 -10.94
N GLN A 143 -31.22 -16.25 -11.98
CA GLN A 143 -31.96 -15.82 -13.16
C GLN A 143 -33.46 -15.68 -12.83
N ALA A 144 -33.94 -14.44 -12.74
CA ALA A 144 -35.35 -14.13 -12.52
C ALA A 144 -36.11 -14.00 -13.85
N LEU A 145 -36.53 -15.16 -14.39
CA LEU A 145 -37.74 -15.43 -15.18
C LEU A 145 -38.43 -14.26 -15.94
N VAL A 146 -38.17 -14.21 -17.25
CA VAL A 146 -39.12 -14.17 -18.38
C VAL A 146 -40.48 -13.42 -18.22
N GLY A 147 -40.64 -12.39 -19.07
CA GLY A 147 -41.87 -12.13 -19.84
C GLY A 147 -42.99 -11.29 -19.21
N PRO A 148 -44.06 -10.99 -19.98
CA PRO A 148 -44.28 -11.32 -21.39
C PRO A 148 -43.62 -10.35 -22.40
#